data_AF-A0A2V9FA68-F1
#
_entry.id   AF-A0A2V9FA68-F1
#
_cell.length_a   1.000
_cell.length_b   1.000
_cell.length_c   1.000
_cell.angle_alpha   90.00
_cell.angle_beta   90.00
_cell.angle_gamma   90.00
#
_symmetry.space_group_name_H-M   'P 1'
#
loop_
_entity.id
_entity.type
_entity.pdbx_description
1 polymer ?
#
loop_
_entity_poly.entity_id
_entity_poly.type
_entity_poly.pdbx_seq_one_letter_code
_entity_poly.pdbx_strand_id
1 'polypeptide(L)'
;MQNSPSLFAQLPADASRHDLAIRQLLALIIRVCSKSREEIAEGMSEMLGITVTVSMLNLWTAPSRGGSRFPCAFVEAFCAVTGDDRLRRFLLGPNLCGLLEVGESVVRVSRSLAERRGE
;
A
#
# COMPACT_ATOMS: atom_id res chain seq x y z
N MET A 1 -32.97 -8.67 -24.09
CA MET A 1 -32.37 -8.61 -22.74
C MET A 1 -30.88 -8.87 -22.91
N GLN A 2 -30.06 -7.81 -22.96
CA GLN A 2 -28.62 -7.93 -23.17
C GLN A 2 -27.96 -8.21 -21.81
N ASN A 3 -27.32 -9.38 -21.69
CA ASN A 3 -26.53 -9.75 -20.51
C ASN A 3 -25.26 -8.88 -20.49
N SER A 4 -25.24 -7.86 -19.64
CA SER A 4 -24.01 -7.15 -19.30
C SER A 4 -23.03 -8.17 -18.70
N PRO A 5 -21.84 -8.40 -19.29
CA PRO A 5 -20.84 -9.22 -18.64
C PRO A 5 -20.44 -8.52 -17.35
N SER A 6 -20.55 -9.23 -16.23
CA SER A 6 -20.12 -8.78 -14.91
C SER A 6 -18.69 -8.23 -15.02
N LEU A 7 -18.49 -6.99 -14.56
CA LEU A 7 -17.18 -6.32 -14.47
C LEU A 7 -16.12 -7.17 -13.71
N PHE A 8 -16.57 -8.16 -12.94
CA PHE A 8 -15.76 -9.05 -12.13
C PHE A 8 -15.42 -10.39 -12.80
N ALA A 9 -15.93 -10.67 -14.01
CA ALA A 9 -15.77 -11.97 -14.67
C ALA A 9 -14.41 -12.16 -15.38
N GLN A 10 -13.56 -11.13 -15.43
CA GLN A 10 -12.20 -11.23 -15.99
C GLN A 10 -11.13 -10.88 -14.96
N LEU A 11 -11.13 -11.49 -13.77
CA LEU A 11 -9.93 -11.46 -12.92
C LEU A 11 -8.90 -12.45 -13.48
N PRO A 12 -7.81 -11.97 -14.12
CA PRO A 12 -6.90 -12.84 -14.87
C PRO A 12 -6.03 -13.72 -13.96
N ALA A 13 -5.22 -14.57 -14.57
CA ALA A 13 -4.06 -15.25 -13.97
C ALA A 13 -3.02 -14.30 -13.30
N ASP A 14 -3.30 -12.99 -13.24
CA ASP A 14 -2.47 -11.93 -12.69
C ASP A 14 -2.58 -11.79 -11.16
N ALA A 15 -3.64 -12.34 -10.54
CA ALA A 15 -3.91 -12.13 -9.11
C ALA A 15 -2.81 -12.77 -8.24
N SER A 16 -2.27 -13.90 -8.70
CA SER A 16 -1.12 -14.57 -8.06
C SER A 16 0.17 -13.75 -8.17
N ARG A 17 0.40 -13.10 -9.33
CA ARG A 17 1.55 -12.21 -9.54
C ARG A 17 1.43 -10.93 -8.72
N HIS A 18 0.22 -10.35 -8.66
CA HIS A 18 -0.07 -9.18 -7.84
C HIS A 18 0.11 -9.47 -6.35
N ASP A 19 -0.39 -10.60 -5.84
CA ASP A 19 -0.17 -10.98 -4.45
C ASP A 19 1.33 -11.16 -4.16
N LEU A 20 2.07 -11.84 -5.03
CA LEU A 20 3.52 -11.99 -4.85
C LEU A 20 4.24 -10.63 -4.78
N ALA A 21 3.87 -9.69 -5.64
CA ALA A 21 4.41 -8.33 -5.61
C ALA A 21 4.07 -7.61 -4.29
N ILE A 22 2.83 -7.73 -3.81
CA ILE A 22 2.42 -7.18 -2.50
C ILE A 22 3.25 -7.78 -1.38
N ARG A 23 3.45 -9.11 -1.34
CA ARG A 23 4.27 -9.77 -0.31
C ARG A 23 5.70 -9.24 -0.28
N GLN A 24 6.31 -9.15 -1.46
CA GLN A 24 7.67 -8.62 -1.62
C GLN A 24 7.76 -7.18 -1.16
N LEU A 25 6.74 -6.37 -1.47
CA LEU A 25 6.66 -4.98 -1.09
C LEU A 25 6.49 -4.81 0.42
N LEU A 26 5.59 -5.57 1.05
CA LEU A 26 5.44 -5.62 2.51
C LEU A 26 6.75 -5.99 3.20
N ALA A 27 7.42 -7.05 2.71
CA ALA A 27 8.70 -7.50 3.26
C ALA A 27 9.78 -6.42 3.10
N LEU A 28 9.82 -5.73 1.96
CA LEU A 28 10.74 -4.62 1.72
C LEU A 28 10.48 -3.45 2.67
N ILE A 29 9.23 -3.02 2.82
CA ILE A 29 8.84 -1.89 3.69
C ILE A 29 9.21 -2.21 5.13
N ILE A 30 8.83 -3.38 5.65
CA ILE A 30 9.20 -3.81 7.01
C ILE A 30 10.72 -3.83 7.19
N ARG A 31 11.47 -4.31 6.18
CA ARG A 31 12.94 -4.40 6.27
C ARG A 31 13.63 -3.04 6.34
N VAL A 32 13.10 -2.00 5.69
CA VAL A 32 13.71 -0.66 5.68
C VAL A 32 13.09 0.29 6.70
N CYS A 33 11.98 -0.10 7.33
CA CYS A 33 11.38 0.64 8.42
C CYS A 33 12.30 0.59 9.63
N SER A 34 12.36 1.69 10.39
CA SER A 34 13.11 1.75 11.65
C SER A 34 12.45 0.99 12.80
N LYS A 35 11.16 0.67 12.67
CA LYS A 35 10.37 -0.04 13.67
C LYS A 35 10.55 -1.56 13.55
N SER A 36 10.58 -2.23 14.68
CA SER A 36 10.48 -3.68 14.79
C SER A 36 9.12 -4.20 14.30
N ARG A 37 9.02 -5.50 14.04
CA ARG A 37 7.74 -6.11 13.64
C ARG A 37 6.71 -6.02 14.75
N GLU A 38 7.16 -6.10 15.99
CA GLU A 38 6.38 -5.95 17.21
C GLU A 38 5.75 -4.55 17.26
N GLU A 39 6.56 -3.49 17.12
CA GLU A 39 6.09 -2.10 17.08
C GLU A 39 5.13 -1.83 15.91
N ILE A 40 5.39 -2.45 14.74
CA ILE A 40 4.49 -2.33 13.58
C ILE A 40 3.14 -3.01 13.87
N ALA A 41 3.17 -4.23 14.42
CA ALA A 41 1.95 -4.97 14.75
C ALA A 41 1.12 -4.25 15.82
N GLU A 42 1.77 -3.70 16.84
CA GLU A 42 1.13 -2.90 17.88
C GLU A 42 0.50 -1.63 17.31
N GLY A 43 1.26 -0.82 16.55
CA GLY A 43 0.73 0.41 15.95
C GLY A 43 -0.41 0.14 14.96
N MET A 44 -0.36 -0.96 14.22
CA MET A 44 -1.47 -1.37 13.36
C MET A 44 -2.69 -1.78 14.20
N SER A 45 -2.47 -2.46 15.33
CA SER A 45 -3.57 -2.90 16.20
C SER A 45 -4.31 -1.72 16.81
N GLU A 46 -3.57 -0.72 17.28
CA GLU A 46 -4.13 0.52 17.82
C GLU A 46 -4.99 1.25 16.78
N MET A 47 -4.48 1.40 15.56
CA MET A 47 -5.18 2.11 14.49
C MET A 47 -6.40 1.36 13.96
N LEU A 48 -6.34 0.03 13.88
CA LEU A 48 -7.43 -0.80 13.34
C LEU A 48 -8.48 -1.17 14.39
N GLY A 49 -8.18 -1.02 15.69
CA GLY A 49 -9.05 -1.48 16.78
C GLY A 49 -9.18 -3.00 16.87
N ILE A 50 -8.29 -3.76 16.21
CA ILE A 50 -8.24 -5.23 16.23
C ILE A 50 -6.80 -5.70 16.43
N THR A 51 -6.60 -6.87 17.01
CA THR A 51 -5.26 -7.40 17.25
C THR A 51 -4.61 -7.86 15.94
N VAL A 52 -3.53 -7.17 15.56
CA VAL A 52 -2.55 -7.61 14.56
C VAL A 52 -1.35 -8.20 15.29
N THR A 53 -0.91 -9.38 14.87
CA THR A 53 0.22 -10.08 15.49
C THR A 53 1.43 -10.12 14.56
N VAL A 54 2.63 -10.26 15.13
CA VAL A 54 3.86 -10.50 14.36
C VAL A 54 3.73 -11.75 13.48
N SER A 55 3.04 -12.79 13.97
CA SER A 55 2.74 -14.00 13.19
C SER A 55 1.92 -13.71 11.94
N MET A 56 0.95 -12.78 12.01
CA MET A 56 0.19 -12.34 10.84
C MET A 56 1.08 -11.59 9.84
N LEU A 57 1.95 -10.67 10.32
CA LEU A 57 2.91 -9.98 9.46
C LEU A 57 3.87 -10.96 8.75
N ASN A 58 4.36 -11.98 9.46
CA ASN A 58 5.19 -13.03 8.89
C ASN A 58 4.42 -13.86 7.85
N LEU A 59 3.13 -14.09 8.08
CA LEU A 59 2.28 -14.84 7.16
C LEU A 59 2.00 -14.05 5.86
N TRP A 60 1.84 -12.73 5.95
CA TRP A 60 1.63 -11.85 4.78
C TRP A 60 2.92 -11.52 4.01
N THR A 61 4.09 -11.72 4.62
CA THR A 61 5.38 -11.50 3.95
C THR A 61 6.00 -12.78 3.39
N ALA A 62 5.56 -13.96 3.85
CA ALA A 62 6.09 -15.24 3.42
C ALA A 62 5.77 -15.53 1.93
N PRO A 63 6.77 -15.79 1.06
CA PRO A 63 6.57 -16.00 -0.38
C PRO A 63 5.92 -17.35 -0.72
N SER A 64 6.10 -18.38 0.11
CA SER A 64 5.59 -19.73 -0.13
C SER A 64 4.20 -20.01 0.47
N ARG A 65 3.67 -19.10 1.29
CA ARG A 65 2.38 -19.27 1.98
C ARG A 65 1.25 -18.59 1.21
N GLY A 66 0.92 -19.14 0.05
CA GLY A 66 -0.08 -18.60 -0.88
C GLY A 66 -1.54 -18.64 -0.39
N GLY A 67 -1.83 -19.06 0.85
CA GLY A 67 -3.19 -19.13 1.40
C GLY A 67 -3.66 -17.89 2.16
N SER A 68 -2.75 -17.02 2.61
CA SER A 68 -3.11 -15.88 3.47
C SER A 68 -2.71 -14.55 2.82
N ARG A 69 -3.70 -13.87 2.25
CA ARG A 69 -3.54 -12.56 1.58
C ARG A 69 -3.50 -11.43 2.59
N PHE A 70 -2.77 -10.36 2.26
CA PHE A 70 -2.82 -9.12 3.04
C PHE A 70 -4.18 -8.43 2.85
N PRO A 71 -4.91 -8.10 3.92
CA PRO A 71 -6.23 -7.45 3.79
C PRO A 71 -6.11 -6.03 3.24
N CYS A 72 -6.92 -5.68 2.23
CA CYS A 72 -6.97 -4.32 1.68
C CYS A 72 -7.30 -3.27 2.76
N ALA A 73 -8.19 -3.61 3.70
CA ALA A 73 -8.55 -2.73 4.82
C ALA A 73 -7.35 -2.35 5.71
N PHE A 74 -6.25 -3.10 5.67
CA PHE A 74 -5.07 -2.85 6.53
C PHE A 74 -4.02 -1.99 5.85
N VAL A 75 -4.19 -1.66 4.57
CA VAL A 75 -3.24 -0.84 3.79
C VAL A 75 -3.01 0.50 4.46
N GLU A 76 -4.09 1.16 4.90
CA GLU A 76 -4.02 2.48 5.52
C GLU A 76 -3.18 2.45 6.80
N ALA A 77 -3.52 1.52 7.71
CA ALA A 77 -2.81 1.37 8.97
C ALA A 77 -1.34 0.99 8.76
N PHE A 78 -1.06 0.08 7.85
CA PHE A 78 0.32 -0.33 7.55
C PHE A 78 1.16 0.83 7.02
N CYS A 79 0.66 1.59 6.06
CA CYS A 79 1.40 2.72 5.48
C CYS A 79 1.58 3.86 6.49
N ALA A 80 0.56 4.15 7.29
CA ALA A 80 0.66 5.17 8.33
C ALA A 80 1.67 4.81 9.43
N VAL A 81 1.65 3.55 9.90
CA VAL A 81 2.57 3.08 10.96
C VAL A 81 4.01 2.97 10.46
N THR A 82 4.23 2.51 9.24
CA THR A 82 5.57 2.39 8.65
C THR A 82 6.11 3.71 8.10
N GLY A 83 5.24 4.70 7.87
CA GLY A 83 5.58 5.96 7.23
C GLY A 83 5.90 5.81 5.75
N ASP A 84 5.40 4.75 5.10
CA ASP A 84 5.79 4.36 3.75
C ASP A 84 4.58 4.14 2.83
N ASP A 85 4.48 4.99 1.81
CA ASP A 85 3.37 5.00 0.85
C ASP A 85 3.56 4.07 -0.35
N ARG A 86 4.66 3.32 -0.44
CA ARG A 86 4.93 2.49 -1.63
C ARG A 86 3.82 1.47 -1.88
N LEU A 87 3.20 0.92 -0.83
CA LEU A 87 2.06 0.01 -0.97
C LEU A 87 0.82 0.72 -1.56
N ARG A 88 0.49 1.93 -1.09
CA ARG A 88 -0.59 2.74 -1.67
C ARG A 88 -0.32 3.05 -3.14
N ARG A 89 0.90 3.51 -3.47
CA ARG A 89 1.32 3.80 -4.84
C ARG A 89 1.28 2.57 -5.74
N PHE A 90 1.66 1.41 -5.24
CA PHE A 90 1.55 0.15 -5.98
C PHE A 90 0.09 -0.18 -6.32
N LEU A 91 -0.83 -0.03 -5.36
CA LEU A 91 -2.26 -0.32 -5.56
C LEU A 91 -2.97 0.67 -6.50
N LEU A 92 -2.52 1.93 -6.54
CA LEU A 92 -3.02 2.94 -7.49
C LEU A 92 -2.65 2.60 -8.94
N GLY A 93 -1.53 1.91 -9.14
CA GLY A 93 -1.03 1.55 -10.46
C GLY A 93 -0.39 2.73 -11.22
N PRO A 94 0.25 2.44 -12.37
CA PRO A 94 1.13 3.38 -13.05
C PRO A 94 0.41 4.63 -13.58
N ASN A 95 -0.81 4.48 -14.10
CA ASN A 95 -1.57 5.58 -14.69
C ASN A 95 -1.93 6.64 -13.65
N LEU A 96 -2.43 6.21 -12.48
CA LEU A 96 -2.79 7.11 -11.39
C LEU A 96 -1.55 7.70 -10.71
N CYS A 97 -0.47 6.93 -10.57
CA CYS A 97 0.81 7.45 -10.08
C CYS A 97 1.36 8.56 -10.98
N GLY A 98 1.29 8.42 -12.30
CA GLY A 98 1.70 9.49 -13.23
C GLY A 98 0.92 10.79 -13.04
N LEU A 99 -0.39 10.70 -12.77
CA LEU A 99 -1.21 11.88 -12.45
C LEU A 99 -0.83 12.51 -11.10
N LEU A 100 -0.53 11.69 -10.08
CA LEU A 100 -0.06 12.17 -8.78
C LEU A 100 1.28 12.92 -8.90
N GLU A 101 2.23 12.39 -9.68
CA GLU A 101 3.54 13.02 -9.92
C GLU A 101 3.40 14.40 -10.57
N VAL A 102 2.47 14.53 -11.53
CA VAL A 102 2.13 15.83 -12.13
C VAL A 102 1.54 16.78 -11.08
N GLY A 103 0.59 16.30 -10.26
CA GLY A 103 0.01 17.09 -9.17
C GLY A 103 1.04 17.57 -8.16
N GLU A 104 1.94 16.69 -7.70
CA GLU A 104 3.04 17.01 -6.79
C GLU A 104 3.98 18.08 -7.39
N SER A 105 4.22 18.01 -8.70
CA SER A 105 5.03 19.01 -9.42
C SER A 105 4.38 20.39 -9.44
N VAL A 106 3.07 20.45 -9.71
CA VAL A 106 2.29 21.70 -9.70
C VAL A 106 2.27 22.33 -8.30
N VAL A 107 2.05 21.52 -7.25
CA VAL A 107 2.07 22.00 -5.86
C VAL A 107 3.44 22.58 -5.50
N ARG A 108 4.52 21.92 -5.90
CA ARG A 108 5.90 22.37 -5.66
C ARG A 108 6.19 23.72 -6.31
N VAL A 109 5.81 23.88 -7.59
CA VAL A 109 5.97 25.15 -8.32
C VAL A 109 5.14 26.26 -7.67
N SER A 110 3.88 25.97 -7.35
CA SER A 110 2.97 26.94 -6.75
C SER A 110 3.49 27.45 -5.40
N ARG A 111 4.05 26.55 -4.58
CA ARG A 111 4.67 26.91 -3.29
C ARG A 111 5.87 27.84 -3.48
N SER A 112 6.79 27.50 -4.40
CA SER A 112 7.96 28.34 -4.70
C SER A 112 7.57 29.74 -5.21
N LEU A 113 6.50 29.85 -6.01
CA LEU A 113 6.01 31.14 -6.47
C LEU A 113 5.35 31.97 -5.37
N ALA A 114 4.68 31.32 -4.41
CA ALA A 114 4.10 32.00 -3.26
C ALA A 114 5.20 32.57 -2.33
N GLU A 115 6.26 31.80 -2.09
CA GLU A 115 7.42 32.23 -1.28
C GLU A 115 8.08 33.49 -1.87
N ARG A 116 8.30 33.53 -3.19
CA ARG A 116 8.89 34.70 -3.89
C ARG A 116 8.01 35.96 -3.93
N ARG A 117 6.72 35.84 -3.64
CA ARG A 117 5.77 36.97 -3.62
C ARG A 117 5.60 37.57 -2.22
N GLY A 118 6.05 36.86 -1.19
CA GLY A 118 6.02 37.30 0.21
C GLY A 118 7.31 37.98 0.69
N GLU A 119 8.33 38.08 -0.18
CA GLU A 119 9.57 38.85 -0.02
C GLU A 119 9.48 40.19 -0.76
#